data_AF-Q283K5-F1
#
_entry.id   AF-Q283K5-F1
#
_cell.length_a   1.000
_cell.length_b   1.000
_cell.length_c   1.000
_cell.angle_alpha   90.00
_cell.angle_beta   90.00
_cell.angle_gamma   90.00
#
_symmetry.space_group_name_H-M   'P 1'
#
loop_
_entity.id
_entity.type
_entity.pdbx_description
1 polymer ?
#
loop_
_entity_poly.entity_id
_entity_poly.type
_entity_poly.pdbx_seq_one_letter_code
_entity_poly.pdbx_strand_id
1 'polypeptide(L)'
;HHWHWHLIYPAEGEHRDRRGELFFYMHQQIVARCDIERLANGLNRVKPLHNWNEPIPEAYFPKLTVENSGIVWGSRPAGMRMQDIDIKDESIDLKFKINDLERWRSRIYHAIHQGVLEDPSGKKIRIDGDNDEGIDLLGNVIEAAPKLSINPKLYGDMHNLGHAAIAFIHDPDRSHRENAGVMYQAMGDMRDPLFYRWHKFVDDMAQEHKATLTPYTIKPTEEQKKTKFALTYDEIELESVKVITQDGHKSESNVLITGWQESDLTLNRGLDFTAKFPVIARVKHMQHLPFTYTIKVNNKSRVPQDIVLRIFMAPTYDEIGKELDLRDQRHFMVEMDKYNVKVQPGVTKLERKSSDSAVTIPFELTFRELESAYTTSTPQFNFCGCGWPHI
;
A
#
# COMPACT_ATOMS: atom_id res chain seq x y z
N HIS A 1 -9.06 2.74 4.85
CA HIS A 1 -7.65 2.34 5.03
C HIS A 1 -6.67 3.45 4.65
N HIS A 2 -6.52 3.80 3.36
CA HIS A 2 -5.50 4.74 2.87
C HIS A 2 -5.39 6.06 3.65
N TRP A 3 -6.49 6.79 3.77
CA TRP A 3 -6.59 7.97 4.63
C TRP A 3 -6.07 7.75 6.06
N HIS A 4 -6.49 6.66 6.72
CA HIS A 4 -6.08 6.37 8.10
C HIS A 4 -4.58 6.04 8.20
N TRP A 5 -4.01 5.39 7.17
CA TRP A 5 -2.57 5.15 7.14
C TRP A 5 -1.79 6.46 7.13
N HIS A 6 -2.17 7.41 6.27
CA HIS A 6 -1.55 8.74 6.21
C HIS A 6 -1.80 9.59 7.47
N LEU A 7 -2.89 9.34 8.22
CA LEU A 7 -3.09 9.98 9.53
C LEU A 7 -2.14 9.42 10.61
N ILE A 8 -1.83 8.12 10.58
CA ILE A 8 -0.93 7.48 11.57
C ILE A 8 0.54 7.76 11.22
N TYR A 9 0.86 7.80 9.93
CA TYR A 9 2.19 8.00 9.37
C TYR A 9 2.28 9.29 8.52
N PRO A 10 1.96 10.47 9.08
CA PRO A 10 1.93 11.71 8.31
C PRO A 10 3.32 12.04 7.76
N ALA A 11 3.36 12.71 6.60
CA ALA A 11 4.59 13.28 6.04
C ALA A 11 5.15 14.41 6.93
N GLU A 12 4.26 15.13 7.62
CA GLU A 12 4.60 16.15 8.60
C GLU A 12 4.27 15.66 10.01
N GLY A 13 5.28 15.38 10.82
CA GLY A 13 5.05 14.90 12.18
C GLY A 13 6.30 14.41 12.88
N GLU A 14 6.08 13.75 14.03
CA GLU A 14 7.13 13.07 14.77
C GLU A 14 7.62 11.82 14.02
N HIS A 15 8.90 11.49 14.23
CA HIS A 15 9.51 10.30 13.65
C HIS A 15 8.81 9.01 14.14
N ARG A 16 8.32 8.22 13.19
CA ARG A 16 7.74 6.89 13.43
C ARG A 16 8.72 5.83 12.93
N ASP A 17 8.85 4.73 13.67
CA ASP A 17 9.74 3.64 13.31
C ASP A 17 9.45 3.10 11.90
N ARG A 18 10.51 3.01 11.07
CA ARG A 18 10.51 2.50 9.68
C ARG A 18 9.37 3.03 8.79
N ARG A 19 9.00 4.29 8.98
CA ARG A 19 7.86 4.92 8.31
C ARG A 19 8.05 5.06 6.80
N GLY A 20 9.25 5.41 6.35
CA GLY A 20 9.56 5.49 4.92
C GLY A 20 9.57 4.13 4.25
N GLU A 21 9.98 3.08 4.97
CA GLU A 21 9.86 1.72 4.46
C GLU A 21 8.40 1.27 4.37
N LEU A 22 7.61 1.58 5.42
CA LEU A 22 6.20 1.25 5.44
C LEU A 22 5.41 2.00 4.36
N PHE A 23 5.82 3.23 4.02
CA PHE A 23 5.29 3.95 2.86
C PHE A 23 5.42 3.11 1.59
N PHE A 24 6.62 2.60 1.27
CA PHE A 24 6.79 1.74 0.10
C PHE A 24 6.01 0.44 0.23
N TYR A 25 6.12 -0.24 1.38
CA TYR A 25 5.49 -1.54 1.54
C TYR A 25 3.98 -1.47 1.37
N MET A 26 3.32 -0.50 2.02
CA MET A 26 1.86 -0.34 1.94
C MET A 26 1.40 -0.03 0.50
N HIS A 27 2.06 0.91 -0.17
CA HIS A 27 1.69 1.27 -1.55
C HIS A 27 2.03 0.17 -2.56
N GLN A 28 3.15 -0.53 -2.39
CA GLN A 28 3.49 -1.70 -3.21
C GLN A 28 2.44 -2.80 -3.06
N GLN A 29 1.93 -3.06 -1.85
CA GLN A 29 0.86 -4.02 -1.61
C GLN A 29 -0.46 -3.57 -2.28
N ILE A 30 -0.79 -2.28 -2.28
CA ILE A 30 -1.96 -1.76 -3.01
C ILE A 30 -1.83 -2.00 -4.51
N VAL A 31 -0.66 -1.67 -5.09
CA VAL A 31 -0.41 -1.84 -6.52
C VAL A 31 -0.43 -3.32 -6.91
N ALA A 32 0.19 -4.19 -6.11
CA ALA A 32 0.17 -5.64 -6.32
C ALA A 32 -1.25 -6.21 -6.30
N ARG A 33 -2.07 -5.81 -5.32
CA ARG A 33 -3.49 -6.19 -5.26
C ARG A 33 -4.25 -5.70 -6.50
N CYS A 34 -4.05 -4.44 -6.91
CA CYS A 34 -4.67 -3.91 -8.13
C CYS A 34 -4.25 -4.70 -9.38
N ASP A 35 -2.96 -5.00 -9.54
CA ASP A 35 -2.45 -5.79 -10.66
C ASP A 35 -3.07 -7.21 -10.67
N ILE A 36 -3.23 -7.86 -9.52
CA ILE A 36 -3.91 -9.16 -9.40
C ILE A 36 -5.37 -9.05 -9.85
N GLU A 37 -6.10 -8.02 -9.39
CA GLU A 37 -7.49 -7.80 -9.81
C GLU A 37 -7.59 -7.56 -11.32
N ARG A 38 -6.64 -6.84 -11.91
CA ARG A 38 -6.59 -6.61 -13.36
C ARG A 38 -6.42 -7.94 -14.11
N LEU A 39 -5.48 -8.78 -13.68
CA LEU A 39 -5.25 -10.10 -14.28
C LEU A 39 -6.50 -11.00 -14.16
N ALA A 40 -7.14 -11.02 -12.99
CA ALA A 40 -8.38 -11.77 -12.77
C ALA A 40 -9.54 -11.31 -13.67
N ASN A 41 -9.50 -10.05 -14.14
CA ASN A 41 -10.49 -9.46 -15.04
C ASN A 41 -10.02 -9.39 -16.51
N GLY A 42 -8.94 -10.09 -16.89
CA GLY A 42 -8.43 -10.12 -18.27
C GLY A 42 -7.85 -8.79 -18.74
N LEU A 43 -7.43 -7.93 -17.82
CA LEU A 43 -6.78 -6.65 -18.11
C LEU A 43 -5.25 -6.79 -17.97
N ASN A 44 -4.53 -6.08 -18.84
CA ASN A 44 -3.08 -5.93 -18.71
C ASN A 44 -2.72 -5.24 -17.39
N ARG A 45 -1.53 -5.55 -16.87
CA ARG A 45 -0.94 -4.89 -15.69
C ARG A 45 -0.86 -3.36 -15.82
N VAL A 46 -0.84 -2.68 -14.68
CA VAL A 46 -0.71 -1.24 -14.59
C VAL A 46 0.60 -0.80 -15.27
N LYS A 47 0.50 0.20 -16.15
CA LYS A 47 1.67 0.82 -16.78
C LYS A 47 2.16 2.00 -15.92
N PRO A 48 3.44 2.06 -15.54
CA PRO A 48 3.95 3.17 -14.74
C PRO A 48 3.84 4.51 -15.47
N LEU A 49 3.49 5.56 -14.75
CA LEU A 49 3.44 6.94 -15.26
C LEU A 49 4.83 7.58 -15.15
N HIS A 50 5.73 7.19 -16.04
CA HIS A 50 7.14 7.65 -16.04
C HIS A 50 7.42 8.80 -17.01
N ASN A 51 6.62 8.95 -18.09
CA ASN A 51 6.73 10.07 -19.02
C ASN A 51 5.61 11.09 -18.78
N TRP A 52 5.96 12.21 -18.16
CA TRP A 52 5.00 13.27 -17.78
C TRP A 52 4.75 14.27 -18.91
N ASN A 53 5.54 14.18 -19.98
CA ASN A 53 5.37 14.95 -21.20
C ASN A 53 4.48 14.22 -22.21
N GLU A 54 3.83 13.12 -21.86
CA GLU A 54 2.87 12.45 -22.75
C GLU A 54 1.42 12.77 -22.35
N PRO A 55 0.49 12.85 -23.32
CA PRO A 55 -0.93 12.86 -23.01
C PRO A 55 -1.34 11.62 -22.22
N ILE A 56 -2.11 11.81 -21.17
CA ILE A 56 -2.64 10.73 -20.35
C ILE A 56 -3.93 10.21 -21.00
N PRO A 57 -3.97 8.96 -21.50
CA PRO A 57 -5.13 8.45 -22.21
C PRO A 57 -6.33 8.22 -21.28
N GLU A 58 -6.10 7.90 -20.00
CA GLU A 58 -7.17 7.58 -19.06
C GLU A 58 -7.91 8.83 -18.55
N ALA A 59 -9.18 8.94 -18.88
CA ALA A 59 -10.10 9.86 -18.24
C ALA A 59 -10.54 9.32 -16.87
N TYR A 60 -10.90 10.22 -15.95
CA TYR A 60 -11.58 9.85 -14.72
C TYR A 60 -12.51 10.99 -14.26
N PHE A 61 -13.72 10.61 -13.85
CA PHE A 61 -14.75 11.56 -13.43
C PHE A 61 -15.31 11.11 -12.08
N PRO A 62 -14.85 11.70 -10.96
CA PRO A 62 -15.12 11.18 -9.62
C PRO A 62 -16.60 11.05 -9.26
N LYS A 63 -17.46 11.95 -9.78
CA LYS A 63 -18.87 12.10 -9.39
C LYS A 63 -19.05 12.25 -7.86
N LEU A 64 -18.04 12.79 -7.20
CA LEU A 64 -18.05 13.07 -5.77
C LEU A 64 -18.36 14.56 -5.54
N THR A 65 -19.13 14.82 -4.50
CA THR A 65 -19.44 16.16 -4.00
C THR A 65 -19.27 16.16 -2.48
N VAL A 66 -18.66 17.22 -1.95
CA VAL A 66 -18.62 17.47 -0.51
C VAL A 66 -19.85 18.30 -0.17
N GLU A 67 -20.89 17.63 0.34
CA GLU A 67 -22.25 18.18 0.42
C GLU A 67 -22.35 19.44 1.29
N ASN A 68 -21.62 19.49 2.42
CA ASN A 68 -21.65 20.64 3.34
C ASN A 68 -21.00 21.92 2.78
N SER A 69 -20.16 21.80 1.73
CA SER A 69 -19.43 22.92 1.12
C SER A 69 -19.78 23.13 -0.35
N GLY A 70 -20.60 22.26 -0.95
CA GLY A 70 -20.93 22.27 -2.37
C GLY A 70 -19.72 22.02 -3.29
N ILE A 71 -18.57 21.59 -2.74
CA ILE A 71 -17.32 21.40 -3.47
C ILE A 71 -17.45 20.13 -4.32
N VAL A 72 -17.31 20.29 -5.64
CA VAL A 72 -17.20 19.18 -6.58
C VAL A 72 -15.74 18.85 -6.80
N TRP A 73 -15.40 17.57 -6.91
CA TRP A 73 -14.03 17.16 -7.24
C TRP A 73 -13.77 17.32 -8.73
N GLY A 74 -12.62 17.92 -9.07
CA GLY A 74 -12.19 18.14 -10.45
C GLY A 74 -12.18 16.84 -11.25
N SER A 75 -12.67 16.91 -12.49
CA SER A 75 -12.66 15.77 -13.42
C SER A 75 -11.49 15.90 -14.39
N ARG A 76 -10.98 14.77 -14.88
CA ARG A 76 -9.92 14.73 -15.88
C ARG A 76 -10.42 14.05 -17.16
N PRO A 77 -10.74 14.82 -18.21
CA PRO A 77 -10.91 14.29 -19.56
C PRO A 77 -9.68 13.55 -20.08
N ALA A 78 -9.90 12.66 -21.06
CA ALA A 78 -8.82 11.91 -21.70
C ALA A 78 -7.88 12.86 -22.49
N GLY A 79 -6.60 12.49 -22.57
CA GLY A 79 -5.59 13.18 -23.36
C GLY A 79 -5.00 14.43 -22.72
N MET A 80 -5.33 14.74 -21.45
CA MET A 80 -4.68 15.82 -20.72
C MET A 80 -3.21 15.51 -20.44
N ARG A 81 -2.38 16.55 -20.40
CA ARG A 81 -0.95 16.45 -20.07
C ARG A 81 -0.67 17.19 -18.77
N MET A 82 0.28 16.70 -17.97
CA MET A 82 0.78 17.44 -16.82
C MET A 82 1.39 18.77 -17.27
N GLN A 83 1.12 19.82 -16.51
CA GLN A 83 1.57 21.18 -16.79
C GLN A 83 2.20 21.78 -15.53
N ASP A 84 3.03 22.80 -15.71
CA ASP A 84 3.60 23.56 -14.60
C ASP A 84 2.47 24.14 -13.74
N ILE A 85 2.60 24.03 -12.42
CA ILE A 85 1.62 24.51 -11.45
C ILE A 85 2.05 25.90 -10.97
N ASP A 86 1.16 26.88 -11.08
CA ASP A 86 1.36 28.26 -10.60
C ASP A 86 0.06 28.77 -9.98
N ILE A 87 -0.27 28.22 -8.81
CA ILE A 87 -1.49 28.54 -8.07
C ILE A 87 -1.11 29.47 -6.92
N LYS A 88 -1.69 30.68 -6.94
CA LYS A 88 -1.52 31.65 -5.87
C LYS A 88 -2.85 32.29 -5.53
N ASP A 89 -3.53 31.74 -4.54
CA ASP A 89 -4.76 32.29 -3.97
C ASP A 89 -4.80 32.16 -2.44
N GLU A 90 -5.90 32.60 -1.83
CA GLU A 90 -6.06 32.61 -0.37
C GLU A 90 -6.08 31.21 0.27
N SER A 91 -6.41 30.18 -0.51
CA SER A 91 -6.58 28.81 -0.02
C SER A 91 -5.39 27.90 -0.33
N ILE A 92 -4.67 28.16 -1.42
CA ILE A 92 -3.57 27.34 -1.91
C ILE A 92 -2.45 28.27 -2.41
N ASP A 93 -1.23 28.06 -1.90
CA ASP A 93 0.01 28.64 -2.41
C ASP A 93 0.92 27.50 -2.86
N LEU A 94 0.87 27.20 -4.17
CA LEU A 94 1.56 26.05 -4.75
C LEU A 94 2.16 26.42 -6.10
N LYS A 95 3.49 26.34 -6.19
CA LYS A 95 4.23 26.69 -7.41
C LYS A 95 5.40 25.75 -7.65
N PHE A 96 5.37 25.02 -8.75
CA PHE A 96 6.47 24.16 -9.19
C PHE A 96 6.33 23.81 -10.68
N LYS A 97 7.44 23.41 -11.30
CA LYS A 97 7.46 22.98 -12.71
C LYS A 97 7.51 21.46 -12.79
N ILE A 98 6.96 20.88 -13.87
CA ILE A 98 7.11 19.44 -14.12
C ILE A 98 8.59 19.04 -14.24
N ASN A 99 9.42 19.93 -14.78
CA ASN A 99 10.87 19.76 -14.85
C ASN A 99 11.55 19.75 -13.45
N ASP A 100 10.94 20.31 -12.39
CA ASP A 100 11.44 20.12 -11.02
C ASP A 100 11.34 18.65 -10.61
N LEU A 101 10.18 18.02 -10.86
CA LEU A 101 9.98 16.59 -10.63
C LEU A 101 11.01 15.76 -11.42
N GLU A 102 11.32 16.14 -12.66
CA GLU A 102 12.22 15.36 -13.52
C GLU A 102 13.65 15.40 -13.00
N ARG A 103 14.07 16.55 -12.47
CA ARG A 103 15.36 16.73 -11.81
C ARG A 103 15.45 15.89 -10.54
N TRP A 104 14.42 15.92 -9.70
CA TRP A 104 14.38 15.14 -8.47
C TRP A 104 14.42 13.64 -8.74
N ARG A 105 13.60 13.14 -9.67
CA ARG A 105 13.66 11.77 -10.17
C ARG A 105 15.08 11.37 -10.57
N SER A 106 15.74 12.20 -11.39
CA SER A 106 17.09 11.91 -11.89
C SER A 106 18.13 11.83 -10.75
N ARG A 107 18.03 12.73 -9.76
CA ARG A 107 18.91 12.73 -8.57
C ARG A 107 18.65 11.52 -7.67
N ILE A 108 17.40 11.12 -7.51
CA ILE A 108 17.00 9.96 -6.71
C ILE A 108 17.54 8.68 -7.36
N TYR A 109 17.32 8.47 -8.67
CA TYR A 109 17.93 7.33 -9.38
C TYR A 109 19.45 7.33 -9.31
N HIS A 110 20.08 8.51 -9.45
CA HIS A 110 21.53 8.61 -9.30
C HIS A 110 21.99 8.18 -7.90
N ALA A 111 21.32 8.62 -6.84
CA ALA A 111 21.63 8.20 -5.47
C ALA A 111 21.43 6.69 -5.26
N ILE A 112 20.35 6.12 -5.79
CA ILE A 112 20.09 4.67 -5.76
C ILE A 112 21.23 3.91 -6.43
N HIS A 113 21.61 4.28 -7.66
CA HIS A 113 22.66 3.58 -8.41
C HIS A 113 24.07 3.80 -7.87
N GLN A 114 24.31 4.90 -7.14
CA GLN A 114 25.56 5.11 -6.40
C GLN A 114 25.55 4.42 -5.03
N GLY A 115 24.41 3.88 -4.58
CA GLY A 115 24.25 3.26 -3.28
C GLY A 115 24.32 4.23 -2.09
N VAL A 116 24.20 5.55 -2.34
CA VAL A 116 24.37 6.58 -1.30
C VAL A 116 23.41 7.76 -1.46
N LEU A 117 22.84 8.22 -0.35
CA LEU A 117 22.19 9.53 -0.22
C LEU A 117 23.18 10.57 0.30
N GLU A 118 22.94 11.85 0.01
CA GLU A 118 23.79 12.96 0.42
C GLU A 118 23.02 13.96 1.29
N ASP A 119 23.54 14.26 2.48
CA ASP A 119 22.99 15.28 3.38
C ASP A 119 23.42 16.71 2.97
N PRO A 120 22.87 17.77 3.58
CA PRO A 120 23.23 19.16 3.23
C PRO A 120 24.69 19.54 3.47
N SER A 121 25.45 18.74 4.21
CA SER A 121 26.89 18.94 4.44
C SER A 121 27.76 18.23 3.40
N GLY A 122 27.16 17.46 2.50
CA GLY A 122 27.86 16.62 1.53
C GLY A 122 28.26 15.24 2.08
N LYS A 123 27.78 14.87 3.29
CA LYS A 123 28.05 13.55 3.86
C LYS A 123 27.24 12.50 3.11
N LYS A 124 27.94 11.46 2.66
CA LYS A 124 27.35 10.29 1.99
C LYS A 124 26.85 9.28 3.01
N ILE A 125 25.59 8.87 2.90
CA ILE A 125 24.93 7.87 3.73
C ILE A 125 24.58 6.68 2.84
N ARG A 126 25.18 5.53 3.14
CA ARG A 126 25.03 4.30 2.37
C ARG A 126 23.62 3.74 2.51
N ILE A 127 23.01 3.32 1.40
CA ILE A 127 21.66 2.73 1.37
C ILE A 127 21.65 1.31 0.75
N ASP A 128 22.71 0.86 0.09
CA ASP A 128 22.76 -0.42 -0.61
C ASP A 128 23.36 -1.58 0.22
N GLY A 129 23.50 -2.75 -0.41
CA GLY A 129 24.18 -3.92 0.17
C GLY A 129 23.41 -4.52 1.35
N ASP A 130 24.04 -4.56 2.52
CA ASP A 130 23.47 -5.19 3.73
C ASP A 130 22.68 -4.22 4.63
N ASN A 131 22.56 -2.95 4.22
CA ASN A 131 21.85 -1.93 4.99
C ASN A 131 20.32 -2.05 4.84
N ASP A 132 19.64 -2.53 5.87
CA ASP A 132 18.18 -2.62 5.87
C ASP A 132 17.47 -1.28 6.01
N GLU A 133 18.14 -0.26 6.56
CA GLU A 133 17.55 1.06 6.78
C GLU A 133 17.57 1.91 5.50
N GLY A 134 18.26 1.45 4.45
CA GLY A 134 18.39 2.17 3.19
C GLY A 134 17.03 2.49 2.54
N ILE A 135 16.09 1.54 2.58
CA ILE A 135 14.74 1.71 2.04
C ILE A 135 13.91 2.71 2.86
N ASP A 136 14.15 2.79 4.17
CA ASP A 136 13.44 3.73 5.04
C ASP A 136 13.87 5.17 4.75
N LEU A 137 15.18 5.40 4.65
CA LEU A 137 15.73 6.68 4.24
C LEU A 137 15.24 7.09 2.85
N LEU A 138 15.22 6.15 1.90
CA LEU A 138 14.72 6.41 0.56
C LEU A 138 13.22 6.75 0.55
N GLY A 139 12.43 6.15 1.43
CA GLY A 139 10.98 6.42 1.51
C GLY A 139 10.71 7.83 2.02
N ASN A 140 11.47 8.26 3.02
CA ASN A 140 11.42 9.64 3.52
C ASN A 140 11.88 10.65 2.47
N VAL A 141 12.76 10.25 1.53
CA VAL A 141 13.22 11.08 0.41
C VAL A 141 12.20 11.13 -0.74
N ILE A 142 11.59 10.00 -1.11
CA ILE A 142 10.69 9.89 -2.27
C ILE A 142 9.31 10.48 -1.98
N GLU A 143 8.70 10.13 -0.84
CA GLU A 143 7.46 10.80 -0.41
C GLU A 143 7.71 12.28 -0.13
N ALA A 144 8.92 12.56 0.35
CA ALA A 144 9.37 13.76 1.04
C ALA A 144 8.52 14.12 2.25
N ALA A 145 8.85 13.48 3.37
CA ALA A 145 8.49 14.02 4.68
C ALA A 145 9.44 15.19 4.99
N PRO A 146 9.02 16.48 5.02
CA PRO A 146 9.93 17.63 4.98
C PRO A 146 10.99 17.66 6.10
N LYS A 147 10.66 17.09 7.26
CA LYS A 147 11.56 16.99 8.43
C LYS A 147 12.37 15.69 8.47
N LEU A 148 11.94 14.66 7.76
CA LEU A 148 12.56 13.32 7.79
C LEU A 148 13.39 13.03 6.54
N SER A 149 13.12 13.72 5.42
CA SER A 149 13.96 13.69 4.24
C SER A 149 15.34 14.22 4.59
N ILE A 150 16.37 13.44 4.29
CA ILE A 150 17.77 13.76 4.59
C ILE A 150 18.22 15.08 3.97
N ASN A 151 17.71 15.40 2.77
CA ASN A 151 18.10 16.58 2.01
C ASN A 151 16.97 17.01 1.07
N PRO A 152 15.92 17.65 1.58
CA PRO A 152 14.76 18.05 0.78
C PRO A 152 15.12 19.07 -0.31
N LYS A 153 16.20 19.84 -0.14
CA LYS A 153 16.69 20.77 -1.17
C LYS A 153 17.25 20.03 -2.39
N LEU A 154 17.93 18.91 -2.16
CA LEU A 154 18.54 18.12 -3.21
C LEU A 154 17.50 17.20 -3.88
N TYR A 155 16.73 16.47 -3.09
CA TYR A 155 15.84 15.43 -3.59
C TYR A 155 14.38 15.85 -3.75
N GLY A 156 13.99 17.01 -3.22
CA GLY A 156 12.67 17.60 -3.45
C GLY A 156 11.52 16.92 -2.76
N ASP A 157 10.33 17.09 -3.36
CA ASP A 157 9.06 16.48 -2.97
C ASP A 157 8.38 15.89 -4.20
N MET A 158 8.95 14.82 -4.74
CA MET A 158 8.53 14.27 -6.02
C MET A 158 7.15 13.60 -5.93
N HIS A 159 6.94 12.74 -4.93
CA HIS A 159 5.70 11.99 -4.76
C HIS A 159 4.48 12.91 -4.59
N ASN A 160 4.51 13.83 -3.61
CA ASN A 160 3.34 14.63 -3.26
C ASN A 160 3.06 15.69 -4.34
N LEU A 161 4.11 16.30 -4.91
CA LEU A 161 3.92 17.26 -6.00
C LEU A 161 3.50 16.57 -7.31
N GLY A 162 3.82 15.29 -7.50
CA GLY A 162 3.22 14.48 -8.55
C GLY A 162 1.71 14.30 -8.36
N HIS A 163 1.26 14.01 -7.15
CA HIS A 163 -0.17 14.00 -6.80
C HIS A 163 -0.84 15.34 -7.12
N ALA A 164 -0.21 16.45 -6.70
CA ALA A 164 -0.73 17.79 -6.96
C ALA A 164 -0.81 18.11 -8.46
N ALA A 165 0.23 17.76 -9.24
CA ALA A 165 0.25 17.95 -10.69
C ALA A 165 -0.90 17.20 -11.38
N ILE A 166 -1.21 15.96 -10.94
CA ILE A 166 -2.34 15.19 -11.46
C ILE A 166 -3.67 15.81 -11.03
N ALA A 167 -3.77 16.25 -9.77
CA ALA A 167 -5.01 16.79 -9.23
C ALA A 167 -5.43 18.11 -9.89
N PHE A 168 -4.48 18.99 -10.20
CA PHE A 168 -4.72 20.29 -10.84
C PHE A 168 -4.54 20.26 -12.37
N ILE A 169 -4.38 19.08 -12.97
CA ILE A 169 -4.11 18.96 -14.42
C ILE A 169 -5.14 19.67 -15.33
N HIS A 170 -6.36 19.85 -14.83
CA HIS A 170 -7.46 20.49 -15.55
C HIS A 170 -7.51 22.02 -15.39
N ASP A 171 -6.81 22.58 -14.40
CA ASP A 171 -6.74 24.03 -14.11
C ASP A 171 -5.43 24.36 -13.36
N PRO A 172 -4.25 24.23 -14.01
CA PRO A 172 -2.94 24.21 -13.35
C PRO A 172 -2.47 25.57 -12.78
N ASP A 173 -3.04 26.66 -13.27
CA ASP A 173 -2.85 28.02 -12.73
C ASP A 173 -4.06 28.49 -11.90
N ARG A 174 -5.06 27.61 -11.75
CA ARG A 174 -6.34 27.85 -11.11
C ARG A 174 -7.11 29.07 -11.65
N SER A 175 -6.88 29.46 -12.90
CA SER A 175 -7.51 30.63 -13.53
C SER A 175 -9.03 30.49 -13.65
N HIS A 176 -9.55 29.27 -13.69
CA HIS A 176 -10.98 28.95 -13.71
C HIS A 176 -11.56 28.73 -12.31
N ARG A 177 -10.73 28.78 -11.27
CA ARG A 177 -11.09 28.54 -9.86
C ARG A 177 -11.70 27.15 -9.64
N GLU A 178 -11.28 26.18 -10.44
CA GLU A 178 -11.71 24.80 -10.26
C GLU A 178 -11.10 24.21 -8.99
N ASN A 179 -11.79 23.21 -8.44
CA ASN A 179 -11.30 22.45 -7.29
C ASN A 179 -10.38 21.34 -7.76
N ALA A 180 -9.44 20.94 -6.91
CA ALA A 180 -8.56 19.82 -7.21
C ALA A 180 -9.34 18.52 -7.51
N GLY A 181 -8.77 17.68 -8.37
CA GLY A 181 -9.23 16.30 -8.55
C GLY A 181 -8.93 15.43 -7.34
N VAL A 182 -9.48 14.21 -7.32
CA VAL A 182 -9.37 13.29 -6.16
C VAL A 182 -7.93 12.91 -5.79
N MET A 183 -6.99 13.02 -6.72
CA MET A 183 -5.57 12.79 -6.47
C MET A 183 -4.94 13.74 -5.44
N TYR A 184 -5.62 14.83 -5.07
CA TYR A 184 -5.13 15.77 -4.06
C TYR A 184 -5.23 15.23 -2.62
N GLN A 185 -6.12 14.27 -2.35
CA GLN A 185 -6.37 13.80 -0.98
C GLN A 185 -6.47 12.27 -0.89
N ALA A 186 -5.85 11.71 0.16
CA ALA A 186 -5.81 10.27 0.45
C ALA A 186 -7.17 9.61 0.72
N MET A 187 -8.26 10.38 0.86
CA MET A 187 -9.62 9.85 0.98
C MET A 187 -10.23 9.41 -0.37
N GLY A 188 -9.78 10.00 -1.48
CA GLY A 188 -10.40 9.83 -2.79
C GLY A 188 -9.45 9.35 -3.89
N ASP A 189 -8.15 9.56 -3.73
CA ASP A 189 -7.13 9.31 -4.75
C ASP A 189 -7.09 7.86 -5.26
N MET A 190 -7.22 6.85 -4.39
CA MET A 190 -7.29 5.44 -4.78
C MET A 190 -8.45 5.09 -5.73
N ARG A 191 -9.41 6.00 -5.94
CA ARG A 191 -10.49 5.81 -6.92
C ARG A 191 -10.06 6.13 -8.35
N ASP A 192 -9.00 6.92 -8.51
CA ASP A 192 -8.48 7.33 -9.81
C ASP A 192 -7.50 6.27 -10.36
N PRO A 193 -7.67 5.76 -11.60
CA PRO A 193 -6.71 4.85 -12.22
C PRO A 193 -5.26 5.36 -12.25
N LEU A 194 -5.06 6.69 -12.24
CA LEU A 194 -3.72 7.28 -12.20
C LEU A 194 -3.02 7.13 -10.87
N PHE A 195 -3.74 6.92 -9.77
CA PHE A 195 -3.14 6.57 -8.49
C PHE A 195 -2.21 5.37 -8.67
N TYR A 196 -2.72 4.31 -9.30
CA TYR A 196 -1.96 3.08 -9.49
C TYR A 196 -0.80 3.27 -10.47
N ARG A 197 -0.98 4.05 -11.54
CA ARG A 197 0.12 4.33 -12.50
C ARG A 197 1.24 5.15 -11.87
N TRP A 198 0.88 6.14 -11.05
CA TRP A 198 1.84 6.97 -10.30
C TRP A 198 2.59 6.14 -9.27
N HIS A 199 1.87 5.35 -8.47
CA HIS A 199 2.49 4.50 -7.45
C HIS A 199 3.26 3.33 -8.03
N LYS A 200 2.93 2.84 -9.24
CA LYS A 200 3.76 1.87 -9.95
C LYS A 200 5.13 2.47 -10.32
N PHE A 201 5.15 3.71 -10.79
CA PHE A 201 6.40 4.42 -11.07
C PHE A 201 7.23 4.64 -9.78
N VAL A 202 6.59 4.95 -8.66
CA VAL A 202 7.26 5.07 -7.35
C VAL A 202 7.78 3.72 -6.86
N ASP A 203 7.00 2.65 -7.00
CA ASP A 203 7.42 1.28 -6.69
C ASP A 203 8.61 0.88 -7.58
N ASP A 204 8.63 1.21 -8.87
CA ASP A 204 9.76 0.92 -9.76
C ASP A 204 11.08 1.50 -9.20
N MET A 205 11.09 2.70 -8.60
CA MET A 205 12.28 3.22 -7.91
C MET A 205 12.68 2.39 -6.69
N ALA A 206 11.71 1.99 -5.88
CA ALA A 206 11.96 1.11 -4.74
C ALA A 206 12.50 -0.25 -5.20
N GLN A 207 12.03 -0.78 -6.32
CA GLN A 207 12.51 -2.03 -6.91
C GLN A 207 13.94 -1.90 -7.44
N GLU A 208 14.31 -0.79 -8.08
CA GLU A 208 15.70 -0.51 -8.48
C GLU A 208 16.62 -0.49 -7.26
N HIS A 209 16.19 0.15 -6.16
CA HIS A 209 16.93 0.12 -4.92
C HIS A 209 17.04 -1.29 -4.32
N LYS A 210 15.93 -2.04 -4.24
CA LYS A 210 15.92 -3.42 -3.75
C LYS A 210 16.83 -4.33 -4.58
N ALA A 211 17.05 -4.03 -5.87
CA ALA A 211 17.99 -4.74 -6.73
C ALA A 211 19.47 -4.48 -6.39
N THR A 212 19.80 -3.42 -5.65
CA THR A 212 21.15 -3.13 -5.15
C THR A 212 21.49 -3.84 -3.83
N LEU A 213 20.52 -4.51 -3.20
CA LEU A 213 20.71 -5.18 -1.92
C LEU A 213 21.32 -6.57 -2.11
N THR A 214 22.02 -7.04 -1.07
CA THR A 214 22.53 -8.41 -1.04
C THR A 214 21.36 -9.40 -1.05
N PRO A 215 21.32 -10.35 -2.01
CA PRO A 215 20.27 -11.36 -2.05
C PRO A 215 20.27 -12.26 -0.81
N TYR A 216 19.08 -12.68 -0.38
CA TYR A 216 18.94 -13.75 0.59
C TYR A 216 19.56 -15.06 0.08
N THR A 217 20.14 -15.86 0.98
CA THR A 217 20.91 -17.06 0.65
C THR A 217 20.15 -18.33 1.03
N ILE A 218 19.94 -19.22 0.07
CA ILE A 218 19.27 -20.53 0.25
C ILE A 218 20.19 -21.54 0.93
N LYS A 219 21.49 -21.49 0.66
CA LYS A 219 22.52 -22.34 1.29
C LYS A 219 23.49 -21.46 2.07
N PRO A 220 23.05 -20.85 3.19
CA PRO A 220 23.88 -19.92 3.95
C PRO A 220 25.08 -20.65 4.55
N THR A 221 26.24 -20.00 4.58
CA THR A 221 27.36 -20.43 5.43
C THR A 221 26.95 -20.40 6.90
N GLU A 222 27.71 -21.07 7.78
CA GLU A 222 27.45 -21.03 9.23
C GLU A 222 27.50 -19.61 9.83
N GLU A 223 28.20 -18.69 9.17
CA GLU A 223 28.18 -17.27 9.52
C GLU A 223 26.89 -16.59 9.02
N GLN A 224 26.49 -16.83 7.77
CA GLN A 224 25.26 -16.26 7.21
C GLN A 224 23.99 -16.78 7.90
N LYS A 225 23.99 -18.01 8.44
CA LYS A 225 22.89 -18.53 9.27
C LYS A 225 22.61 -17.70 10.51
N LYS A 226 23.61 -16.97 11.01
CA LYS A 226 23.48 -16.05 12.16
C LYS A 226 22.97 -14.67 11.75
N THR A 227 22.78 -14.44 10.46
CA THR A 227 22.28 -13.18 9.90
C THR A 227 20.84 -13.34 9.41
N LYS A 228 20.17 -12.21 9.19
CA LYS A 228 18.84 -12.14 8.56
C LYS A 228 18.80 -12.67 7.12
N PHE A 229 19.95 -12.92 6.48
CA PHE A 229 20.03 -13.26 5.06
C PHE A 229 19.78 -14.74 4.77
N ALA A 230 19.73 -15.61 5.78
CA ALA A 230 19.43 -17.03 5.60
C ALA A 230 17.93 -17.27 5.31
N LEU A 231 17.61 -17.99 4.23
CA LEU A 231 16.22 -18.40 3.93
C LEU A 231 15.82 -19.73 4.57
N THR A 232 16.78 -20.51 5.06
CA THR A 232 16.50 -21.81 5.66
C THR A 232 16.46 -21.72 7.18
N TYR A 233 15.58 -22.52 7.77
CA TYR A 233 15.54 -22.78 9.20
C TYR A 233 15.61 -24.30 9.40
N ASP A 234 16.82 -24.82 9.58
CA ASP A 234 17.13 -26.25 9.45
C ASP A 234 16.31 -27.15 10.42
N GLU A 235 15.94 -26.61 11.58
CA GLU A 235 15.16 -27.30 12.61
C GLU A 235 13.65 -27.40 12.31
N ILE A 236 13.14 -26.59 11.38
CA ILE A 236 11.71 -26.44 11.12
C ILE A 236 11.40 -26.88 9.69
N GLU A 237 10.53 -27.88 9.55
CA GLU A 237 10.07 -28.37 8.25
C GLU A 237 8.57 -28.15 8.09
N LEU A 238 8.18 -27.57 6.95
CA LEU A 238 6.78 -27.41 6.56
C LEU A 238 6.32 -28.65 5.81
N GLU A 239 5.56 -29.53 6.45
CA GLU A 239 5.12 -30.80 5.84
C GLU A 239 3.95 -30.62 4.87
N SER A 240 3.00 -29.74 5.19
CA SER A 240 1.88 -29.46 4.31
C SER A 240 1.21 -28.14 4.65
N VAL A 241 0.63 -27.51 3.62
CA VAL A 241 -0.27 -26.36 3.73
C VAL A 241 -1.55 -26.69 2.99
N LYS A 242 -2.70 -26.45 3.63
CA LYS A 242 -4.02 -26.57 3.02
C LYS A 242 -4.85 -25.36 3.39
N VAL A 243 -5.67 -24.90 2.46
CA VAL A 243 -6.73 -23.93 2.74
C VAL A 243 -8.05 -24.67 2.70
N ILE A 244 -8.90 -24.47 3.71
CA ILE A 244 -10.23 -25.07 3.76
C ILE A 244 -11.25 -23.92 3.81
N THR A 245 -12.07 -23.82 2.78
CA THR A 245 -13.14 -22.82 2.67
C THR A 245 -14.45 -23.44 3.13
N GLN A 246 -15.21 -22.72 3.96
CA GLN A 246 -16.47 -23.19 4.53
C GLN A 246 -17.66 -22.50 3.86
N ASP A 247 -18.55 -23.29 3.28
CA ASP A 247 -19.83 -22.84 2.73
C ASP A 247 -20.98 -23.59 3.43
N GLY A 248 -21.27 -23.21 4.68
CA GLY A 248 -22.35 -23.77 5.51
C GLY A 248 -22.26 -25.28 5.76
N HIS A 249 -22.63 -26.08 4.75
CA HIS A 249 -22.64 -27.54 4.76
C HIS A 249 -21.57 -28.19 3.87
N LYS A 250 -20.83 -27.42 3.07
CA LYS A 250 -19.76 -27.92 2.21
C LYS A 250 -18.42 -27.31 2.59
N SER A 251 -17.37 -28.12 2.48
CA SER A 251 -15.99 -27.67 2.60
C SER A 251 -15.23 -27.98 1.32
N GLU A 252 -14.55 -26.97 0.78
CA GLU A 252 -13.67 -27.13 -0.37
C GLU A 252 -12.22 -26.91 0.05
N SER A 253 -11.30 -27.68 -0.52
CA SER A 253 -9.87 -27.57 -0.23
C SER A 253 -9.15 -26.84 -1.35
N ASN A 254 -8.33 -25.85 -0.96
CA ASN A 254 -7.49 -25.04 -1.85
C ASN A 254 -8.28 -24.27 -2.93
N VAL A 255 -9.51 -23.89 -2.61
CA VAL A 255 -10.37 -23.03 -3.44
C VAL A 255 -10.85 -21.87 -2.58
N LEU A 256 -10.59 -20.65 -2.99
CA LEU A 256 -11.17 -19.45 -2.38
C LEU A 256 -12.39 -19.03 -3.19
N ILE A 257 -13.48 -18.72 -2.50
CA ILE A 257 -14.76 -18.35 -3.13
C ILE A 257 -15.04 -16.90 -2.78
N THR A 258 -15.16 -16.07 -3.81
CA THR A 258 -15.51 -14.65 -3.70
C THR A 258 -16.90 -14.40 -4.29
N GLY A 259 -17.51 -13.28 -3.89
CA GLY A 259 -18.83 -12.87 -4.32
C GLY A 259 -19.11 -11.42 -3.98
N TRP A 260 -20.36 -11.02 -4.17
CA TRP A 260 -20.81 -9.68 -3.82
C TRP A 260 -21.62 -9.72 -2.53
N GLN A 261 -21.32 -8.81 -1.61
CA GLN A 261 -22.13 -8.55 -0.42
C GLN A 261 -22.75 -7.16 -0.52
N GLU A 262 -23.99 -7.03 -0.05
CA GLU A 262 -24.63 -5.74 0.19
C GLU A 262 -24.59 -5.43 1.68
N SER A 263 -24.18 -4.21 2.01
CA SER A 263 -24.09 -3.73 3.38
C SER A 263 -24.76 -2.36 3.49
N ASP A 264 -25.48 -2.14 4.58
CA ASP A 264 -26.16 -0.87 4.87
C ASP A 264 -25.25 -0.01 5.76
N LEU A 265 -25.05 1.24 5.36
CA LEU A 265 -24.21 2.23 6.06
C LEU A 265 -25.04 3.41 6.53
N THR A 266 -25.00 3.72 7.82
CA THR A 266 -25.63 4.91 8.40
C THR A 266 -24.78 6.16 8.14
N LEU A 267 -25.33 7.15 7.44
CA LEU A 267 -24.61 8.37 7.03
C LEU A 267 -24.85 9.60 7.93
N ASN A 268 -25.69 9.46 8.96
CA ASN A 268 -26.19 10.55 9.80
C ASN A 268 -25.12 11.49 10.36
N ARG A 269 -23.91 10.99 10.60
CA ARG A 269 -22.83 11.74 11.26
C ARG A 269 -21.96 12.56 10.31
N GLY A 270 -21.99 12.23 9.01
CA GLY A 270 -21.20 12.92 7.99
C GLY A 270 -22.00 13.99 7.24
N LEU A 271 -23.30 14.09 7.49
CA LEU A 271 -24.21 15.01 6.81
C LEU A 271 -24.76 16.01 7.82
N ASP A 272 -24.63 17.30 7.51
CA ASP A 272 -25.19 18.38 8.31
C ASP A 272 -26.72 18.43 8.15
N PHE A 273 -27.43 17.51 8.81
CA PHE A 273 -28.90 17.54 8.90
C PHE A 273 -29.43 17.22 10.29
N THR A 274 -30.38 18.03 10.73
CA THR A 274 -31.37 17.74 11.79
C THR A 274 -32.45 16.75 11.28
N ALA A 275 -32.06 15.75 10.49
CA ALA A 275 -32.99 14.78 9.96
C ALA A 275 -33.60 13.98 11.14
N LYS A 276 -34.93 13.95 11.24
CA LYS A 276 -35.65 13.18 12.27
C LYS A 276 -35.47 11.66 12.11
N PHE A 277 -34.86 11.20 11.01
CA PHE A 277 -34.74 9.79 10.64
C PHE A 277 -33.32 9.47 10.15
N PRO A 278 -32.86 8.21 10.34
CA PRO A 278 -31.58 7.76 9.80
C PRO A 278 -31.53 7.79 8.26
N VAL A 279 -30.46 8.36 7.71
CA VAL A 279 -30.04 8.25 6.32
C VAL A 279 -29.15 7.02 6.18
N ILE A 280 -29.63 6.04 5.41
CA ILE A 280 -28.93 4.77 5.17
C ILE A 280 -28.59 4.67 3.69
N ALA A 281 -27.32 4.36 3.39
CA ALA A 281 -26.87 4.02 2.05
C ALA A 281 -26.56 2.53 1.96
N ARG A 282 -27.13 1.85 0.97
CA ARG A 282 -26.78 0.47 0.64
C ARG A 282 -25.62 0.46 -0.34
N VAL A 283 -24.52 -0.19 0.04
CA VAL A 283 -23.34 -0.36 -0.80
C VAL A 283 -23.13 -1.82 -1.15
N LYS A 284 -22.70 -2.07 -2.38
CA LYS A 284 -22.29 -3.40 -2.85
C LYS A 284 -20.78 -3.45 -2.94
N HIS A 285 -20.17 -4.44 -2.31
CA HIS A 285 -18.72 -4.62 -2.27
C HIS A 285 -18.34 -6.08 -2.44
N MET A 286 -17.08 -6.34 -2.80
CA MET A 286 -16.55 -7.70 -2.87
C MET A 286 -16.57 -8.33 -1.47
N GLN A 287 -16.70 -9.65 -1.40
CA GLN A 287 -16.62 -10.45 -0.18
C GLN A 287 -16.03 -11.82 -0.53
N HIS A 288 -15.44 -12.50 0.44
CA HIS A 288 -15.06 -13.91 0.34
C HIS A 288 -15.72 -14.78 1.43
N LEU A 289 -15.90 -16.07 1.15
CA LEU A 289 -16.28 -17.02 2.18
C LEU A 289 -15.16 -17.17 3.24
N PRO A 290 -15.48 -17.40 4.52
CA PRO A 290 -14.47 -17.70 5.53
C PRO A 290 -13.67 -18.95 5.18
N PHE A 291 -12.37 -18.90 5.44
CA PHE A 291 -11.48 -20.04 5.23
C PHE A 291 -10.47 -20.18 6.37
N THR A 292 -9.85 -21.36 6.47
CA THR A 292 -8.83 -21.68 7.48
C THR A 292 -7.59 -22.26 6.82
N TYR A 293 -6.42 -21.73 7.15
CA TYR A 293 -5.14 -22.36 6.85
C TYR A 293 -4.93 -23.52 7.82
N THR A 294 -4.70 -24.71 7.29
CA THR A 294 -4.23 -25.88 8.03
C THR A 294 -2.79 -26.15 7.63
N ILE A 295 -1.87 -25.96 8.56
CA ILE A 295 -0.42 -26.04 8.31
C ILE A 295 0.16 -27.13 9.22
N LYS A 296 0.85 -28.11 8.65
CA LYS A 296 1.63 -29.09 9.42
C LYS A 296 3.09 -28.67 9.45
N VAL A 297 3.62 -28.50 10.66
CA VAL A 297 5.01 -28.12 10.90
C VAL A 297 5.67 -29.20 11.74
N ASN A 298 6.82 -29.68 11.31
CA ASN A 298 7.66 -30.61 12.05
C ASN A 298 8.85 -29.86 12.66
N ASN A 299 8.91 -29.80 13.99
CA ASN A 299 10.08 -29.30 14.70
C ASN A 299 11.01 -30.48 15.02
N LYS A 300 12.15 -30.53 14.32
CA LYS A 300 13.17 -31.57 14.45
C LYS A 300 14.04 -31.43 15.70
N SER A 301 13.98 -30.26 16.36
CA SER A 301 14.75 -30.02 17.57
C SER A 301 14.09 -30.70 18.78
N ARG A 302 14.87 -30.85 19.87
CA ARG A 302 14.38 -31.45 21.14
C ARG A 302 13.66 -30.45 22.05
N VAL A 303 13.57 -29.19 21.65
CA VAL A 303 13.00 -28.11 22.45
C VAL A 303 11.93 -27.35 21.65
N PRO A 304 10.96 -26.71 22.31
CA PRO A 304 9.99 -25.86 21.61
C PRO A 304 10.71 -24.72 20.88
N GLN A 305 10.27 -24.40 19.66
CA GLN A 305 10.80 -23.29 18.86
C GLN A 305 9.73 -22.21 18.69
N ASP A 306 10.11 -20.95 18.84
CA ASP A 306 9.25 -19.80 18.53
C ASP A 306 9.54 -19.37 17.09
N ILE A 307 8.52 -19.45 16.22
CA ILE A 307 8.64 -19.16 14.79
C ILE A 307 7.64 -18.08 14.36
N VAL A 308 7.92 -17.43 13.24
CA VAL A 308 6.98 -16.52 12.57
C VAL A 308 6.49 -17.17 11.29
N LEU A 309 5.19 -17.43 11.19
CA LEU A 309 4.58 -17.85 9.93
C LEU A 309 4.23 -16.61 9.11
N ARG A 310 4.67 -16.58 7.85
CA ARG A 310 4.40 -15.52 6.87
C ARG A 310 3.71 -16.15 5.67
N ILE A 311 2.50 -15.70 5.35
CA ILE A 311 1.68 -16.26 4.28
C ILE A 311 1.54 -15.19 3.20
N PHE A 312 1.90 -15.54 1.97
CA PHE A 312 1.76 -14.68 0.79
C PHE A 312 0.93 -15.38 -0.29
N MET A 313 0.34 -14.57 -1.17
CA MET A 313 -0.39 -15.02 -2.35
C MET A 313 0.07 -14.23 -3.57
N ALA A 314 0.18 -14.91 -4.71
CA ALA A 314 0.52 -14.30 -5.99
C ALA A 314 -0.18 -15.08 -7.12
N PRO A 315 -0.46 -14.44 -8.27
CA PRO A 315 -0.98 -15.12 -9.45
C PRO A 315 0.11 -16.03 -10.03
N THR A 316 -0.30 -17.10 -10.71
CA THR A 316 0.63 -18.03 -11.39
C THR A 316 0.78 -17.73 -12.87
N TYR A 317 -0.15 -16.99 -13.47
CA TYR A 317 -0.16 -16.66 -14.90
C TYR A 317 -0.25 -15.15 -15.12
N ASP A 318 0.33 -14.68 -16.22
CA ASP A 318 0.26 -13.31 -16.68
C ASP A 318 -0.99 -13.04 -17.55
N GLU A 319 -1.10 -11.81 -18.08
CA GLU A 319 -2.22 -11.35 -18.91
C GLU A 319 -2.46 -12.15 -20.19
N ILE A 320 -1.48 -12.92 -20.68
CA ILE A 320 -1.60 -13.76 -21.88
C ILE A 320 -1.66 -15.26 -21.54
N GLY A 321 -1.76 -15.62 -20.25
CA GLY A 321 -1.83 -17.00 -19.79
C GLY A 321 -0.48 -17.71 -19.74
N LYS A 322 0.64 -16.97 -19.79
CA LYS A 322 1.97 -17.54 -19.60
C LYS A 322 2.27 -17.63 -18.11
N GLU A 323 2.88 -18.74 -17.70
CA GLU A 323 3.31 -18.94 -16.32
C GLU A 323 4.39 -17.91 -15.92
N LEU A 324 4.19 -17.28 -14.76
CA LEU A 324 5.11 -16.30 -14.19
C LEU A 324 6.30 -17.00 -13.53
N ASP A 325 7.52 -16.55 -13.82
CA ASP A 325 8.68 -16.96 -13.05
C ASP A 325 8.73 -16.24 -11.69
N LEU A 326 9.57 -16.71 -10.76
CA LEU A 326 9.67 -16.10 -9.42
C LEU A 326 10.18 -14.65 -9.45
N ARG A 327 10.93 -14.25 -10.48
CA ARG A 327 11.45 -12.88 -10.60
C ARG A 327 10.31 -11.91 -10.88
N ASP A 328 9.37 -12.29 -11.73
CA ASP A 328 8.18 -11.50 -12.02
C ASP A 328 7.13 -11.66 -10.91
N GLN A 329 6.92 -12.89 -10.43
CA GLN A 329 5.92 -13.21 -9.42
C GLN A 329 6.17 -12.48 -8.09
N ARG A 330 7.43 -12.20 -7.72
CA ARG A 330 7.77 -11.46 -6.49
C ARG A 330 7.07 -10.10 -6.38
N HIS A 331 6.79 -9.45 -7.51
CA HIS A 331 6.13 -8.14 -7.54
C HIS A 331 4.64 -8.23 -7.18
N PHE A 332 4.06 -9.43 -7.21
CA PHE A 332 2.67 -9.69 -6.86
C PHE A 332 2.50 -10.37 -5.50
N MET A 333 3.58 -10.62 -4.76
CA MET A 333 3.48 -11.29 -3.47
C MET A 333 2.72 -10.40 -2.47
N VAL A 334 1.44 -10.67 -2.33
CA VAL A 334 0.55 -9.98 -1.40
C VAL A 334 0.57 -10.70 -0.06
N GLU A 335 0.86 -9.97 1.02
CA GLU A 335 0.83 -10.50 2.37
C GLU A 335 -0.63 -10.82 2.76
N MET A 336 -0.85 -12.08 3.12
CA MET A 336 -2.15 -12.59 3.55
C MET A 336 -2.24 -12.68 5.07
N ASP A 337 -1.14 -13.04 5.74
CA ASP A 337 -1.06 -13.08 7.20
C ASP A 337 0.40 -13.16 7.69
N LYS A 338 0.62 -12.73 8.94
CA LYS A 338 1.88 -12.86 9.65
C LYS A 338 1.64 -12.99 11.15
N TYR A 339 2.07 -14.09 11.76
CA TYR A 339 1.86 -14.32 13.18
C TYR A 339 2.94 -15.21 13.81
N ASN A 340 3.15 -15.02 15.12
CA ASN A 340 4.07 -15.81 15.92
C ASN A 340 3.38 -17.10 16.39
N VAL A 341 4.11 -18.21 16.39
CA VAL A 341 3.63 -19.48 16.92
C VAL A 341 4.75 -20.25 17.59
N LYS A 342 4.43 -20.90 18.71
CA LYS A 342 5.34 -21.81 19.40
C LYS A 342 5.09 -23.25 18.94
N VAL A 343 6.08 -23.88 18.35
CA VAL A 343 5.99 -25.25 17.81
C VAL A 343 6.72 -26.21 18.72
N GLN A 344 5.98 -27.21 19.24
CA GLN A 344 6.54 -28.26 20.10
C GLN A 344 7.39 -29.24 19.28
N PRO A 345 8.36 -29.94 19.89
CA PRO A 345 9.10 -31.02 19.22
C PRO A 345 8.18 -32.04 18.54
N GLY A 346 8.52 -32.42 17.30
CA GLY A 346 7.72 -33.29 16.45
C GLY A 346 6.70 -32.55 15.59
N VAL A 347 5.71 -33.28 15.09
CA VAL A 347 4.71 -32.77 14.13
C VAL A 347 3.56 -32.08 14.87
N THR A 348 3.35 -30.79 14.57
CA THR A 348 2.25 -29.98 15.06
C THR A 348 1.32 -29.58 13.92
N LYS A 349 0.01 -29.76 14.09
CA LYS A 349 -1.02 -29.21 13.19
C LYS A 349 -1.44 -27.83 13.71
N LEU A 350 -1.25 -26.81 12.90
CA LEU A 350 -1.64 -25.43 13.16
C LEU A 350 -2.87 -25.08 12.34
N GLU A 351 -3.82 -24.39 12.96
CA GLU A 351 -5.03 -23.88 12.31
C GLU A 351 -5.11 -22.37 12.50
N ARG A 352 -5.35 -21.64 11.41
CA ARG A 352 -5.41 -20.18 11.40
C ARG A 352 -6.58 -19.71 10.55
N LYS A 353 -7.55 -19.02 11.15
CA LYS A 353 -8.73 -18.52 10.44
C LYS A 353 -8.38 -17.26 9.65
N SER A 354 -9.05 -17.06 8.51
CA SER A 354 -8.93 -15.84 7.70
C SER A 354 -9.27 -14.58 8.52
N SER A 355 -10.26 -14.67 9.41
CA SER A 355 -10.71 -13.58 10.30
C SER A 355 -9.63 -13.09 11.26
N ASP A 356 -8.59 -13.88 11.52
CA ASP A 356 -7.55 -13.54 12.47
C ASP A 356 -6.35 -12.85 11.80
N SER A 357 -6.41 -12.61 10.47
CA SER A 357 -5.31 -12.05 9.69
C SER A 357 -4.76 -10.76 10.29
N ALA A 358 -3.44 -10.67 10.43
CA ALA A 358 -2.75 -9.47 10.90
C ALA A 358 -2.77 -8.31 9.88
N VAL A 359 -3.23 -8.56 8.65
CA VAL A 359 -3.30 -7.55 7.57
C VAL A 359 -4.65 -6.83 7.60
N THR A 360 -5.72 -7.52 7.99
CA THR A 360 -7.09 -7.02 7.86
C THR A 360 -7.70 -6.52 9.16
N ILE A 361 -8.63 -5.58 9.07
CA ILE A 361 -9.54 -5.19 10.16
C ILE A 361 -10.99 -5.63 9.83
N PRO A 362 -11.78 -6.03 10.85
CA PRO A 362 -13.19 -6.35 10.67
C PRO A 362 -14.00 -5.22 10.03
N PHE A 363 -15.08 -5.59 9.33
CA PHE A 363 -15.98 -4.66 8.65
C PHE A 363 -16.53 -3.59 9.61
N GLU A 364 -16.93 -4.01 10.81
CA GLU A 364 -17.47 -3.13 11.84
C GLU A 364 -16.44 -2.07 12.21
N LEU A 365 -15.14 -2.40 12.20
CA LEU A 365 -14.11 -1.43 12.53
C LEU A 365 -13.88 -0.39 11.43
N THR A 366 -14.27 -0.73 10.20
CA THR A 366 -14.19 0.16 9.04
C THR A 366 -15.35 1.16 9.01
N PHE A 367 -16.54 0.77 9.48
CA PHE A 367 -17.77 1.56 9.41
C PHE A 367 -18.44 1.84 10.78
N ARG A 368 -17.65 1.91 11.85
CA ARG A 368 -18.14 1.94 13.26
C ARG A 368 -19.19 3.02 13.55
N GLU A 369 -20.16 2.62 14.39
CA GLU A 369 -20.96 3.55 15.19
C GLU A 369 -20.32 3.76 16.58
N LEU A 370 -19.57 4.86 16.76
CA LEU A 370 -18.84 5.20 18.01
C LEU A 370 -19.65 5.14 19.33
N GLU A 371 -20.98 5.16 19.30
CA GLU A 371 -21.81 5.17 20.53
C GLU A 371 -22.07 3.78 21.11
N SER A 372 -22.00 2.70 20.30
CA SER A 372 -22.16 1.33 20.80
C SER A 372 -20.88 0.77 21.44
N ALA A 373 -19.74 1.46 21.29
CA ALA A 373 -18.42 1.02 21.77
C ALA A 373 -17.97 1.66 23.11
N TYR A 374 -18.89 2.28 23.87
CA TYR A 374 -18.61 3.02 25.12
C TYR A 374 -18.20 2.16 26.34
N THR A 375 -17.70 0.94 26.15
CA THR A 375 -17.34 0.05 27.27
C THR A 375 -15.84 -0.16 27.49
N THR A 376 -14.95 0.37 26.66
CA THR A 376 -13.50 0.24 26.93
C THR A 376 -12.72 1.51 26.63
N SER A 377 -12.41 2.26 27.69
CA SER A 377 -11.43 3.34 27.70
C SER A 377 -10.02 2.79 27.42
N THR A 378 -9.58 2.82 26.16
CA THR A 378 -8.18 2.57 25.80
C THR A 378 -7.69 3.59 24.77
N PRO A 379 -6.39 3.94 24.74
CA PRO A 379 -5.77 4.83 23.73
C PRO A 379 -5.86 4.32 22.28
N GLN A 380 -6.51 3.16 22.08
CA GLN A 380 -6.75 2.45 20.83
C GLN A 380 -7.69 3.19 19.86
N PHE A 381 -8.19 4.37 20.24
CA PHE A 381 -9.26 5.09 19.55
C PHE A 381 -8.86 5.59 18.14
N ASN A 382 -7.61 6.02 17.94
CA ASN A 382 -7.12 6.49 16.63
C ASN A 382 -6.42 5.40 15.80
N PHE A 383 -6.00 4.28 16.41
CA PHE A 383 -5.30 3.20 15.71
C PHE A 383 -6.24 2.26 14.95
N CYS A 384 -7.52 2.24 15.33
CA CYS A 384 -8.49 1.21 14.92
C CYS A 384 -8.99 1.27 13.46
N GLY A 385 -8.87 2.41 12.77
CA GLY A 385 -9.32 2.55 11.38
C GLY A 385 -8.25 2.20 10.33
N CYS A 386 -7.00 1.99 10.77
CA CYS A 386 -5.91 1.57 9.91
C CYS A 386 -5.79 0.05 9.87
N GLY A 387 -6.16 -0.52 8.73
CA GLY A 387 -5.92 -1.91 8.34
C GLY A 387 -6.64 -2.19 7.03
N TRP A 388 -6.23 -3.24 6.32
CA TRP A 388 -6.90 -3.60 5.07
C TRP A 388 -8.33 -4.09 5.39
N PRO A 389 -9.36 -3.75 4.60
CA PRO A 389 -10.71 -4.26 4.85
C PRO A 389 -10.77 -5.80 4.78
N HIS A 390 -11.44 -6.45 5.74
CA HIS A 390 -11.76 -7.90 5.68
C HIS A 390 -13.01 -8.15 4.82
N ILE A 391 -12.91 -7.78 3.54
CA ILE A 391 -13.94 -7.95 2.51
C ILE A 391 -13.29 -8.41 1.21
#